data_AF-A0AAD8FBG9-F1
#
_entry.id   AF-A0AAD8FBG9-F1
#
_cell.length_a   1.000
_cell.length_b   1.000
_cell.length_c   1.000
_cell.angle_alpha   90.00
_cell.angle_beta   90.00
_cell.angle_gamma   90.00
#
_symmetry.space_group_name_H-M   'P 1'
#
loop_
_entity.id
_entity.type
_entity.pdbx_description
1 polymer ?
#
loop_
_entity_poly.entity_id
_entity_poly.type
_entity_poly.pdbx_seq_one_letter_code
_entity_poly.pdbx_strand_id
1 'polypeptide(L)' 'MRSMARNNNIKARRQEKYYNQRAKERAIQVGDKVLLLLPKSTNKLQICCQGPYEVIRKVSPTNYII' A
#
# COMPACT_ATOMS: atom_id res chain seq x y z
N MET A 1 -22.07 22.75 14.61
CA MET A 1 -21.26 22.12 13.54
C MET A 1 -19.76 22.00 13.86
N ARG A 2 -19.05 23.06 14.29
CA ARG A 2 -17.60 23.03 14.62
C ARG A 2 -17.18 22.04 15.73
N SER A 3 -18.07 21.70 16.67
CA SER A 3 -17.79 20.72 17.74
C SER A 3 -17.71 19.28 17.23
N MET A 4 -18.58 18.91 16.29
CA MET A 4 -18.68 17.54 15.76
C MET A 4 -17.46 17.19 14.88
N ALA A 5 -17.01 18.14 14.06
CA ALA A 5 -15.79 17.98 13.25
C ALA A 5 -14.53 17.79 14.11
N ARG A 6 -14.39 18.59 15.18
CA ARG A 6 -13.27 18.43 16.14
C ARG A 6 -13.29 17.06 16.81
N ASN A 7 -14.46 16.61 17.25
CA ASN A 7 -14.58 15.31 17.91
C ASN A 7 -14.30 14.14 16.94
N ASN A 8 -14.70 14.27 15.67
CA ASN A 8 -14.39 13.30 14.64
C ASN A 8 -12.88 13.18 14.40
N ASN A 9 -12.17 14.31 14.30
CA ASN A 9 -10.72 14.33 14.10
C ASN A 9 -9.96 13.66 15.25
N ILE A 10 -10.41 13.83 16.50
CA ILE A 10 -9.79 13.18 17.66
C ILE A 10 -9.96 11.65 17.57
N LYS A 11 -11.17 11.18 17.20
CA LYS A 11 -11.43 9.75 17.00
C LYS A 11 -10.61 9.18 15.84
N ALA A 12 -10.51 9.89 14.72
CA ALA A 12 -9.73 9.49 13.56
C ALA A 12 -8.23 9.33 13.90
N ARG A 13 -7.64 10.28 14.64
CA ARG A 13 -6.24 10.18 15.11
C ARG A 13 -5.98 8.95 15.98
N ARG A 14 -6.94 8.62 16.86
CA ARG A 14 -6.83 7.42 17.70
C ARG A 14 -6.88 6.14 16.86
N GLN A 15 -7.77 6.10 15.86
CA GLN A 15 -7.86 4.97 14.93
C GLN A 15 -6.60 4.82 14.07
N GLU A 16 -6.07 5.92 13.54
CA GLU A 16 -4.83 5.94 12.77
C GLU A 16 -3.67 5.34 13.56
N LYS A 17 -3.52 5.72 14.84
CA LYS A 17 -2.46 5.17 15.71
C LYS A 17 -2.55 3.64 15.84
N TYR A 18 -3.74 3.08 16.03
CA TYR A 18 -3.91 1.63 16.14
C TYR A 18 -3.74 0.92 14.80
N TYR A 19 -4.26 1.51 13.72
CA TYR A 19 -4.14 0.97 12.36
C TYR A 19 -2.68 0.89 11.93
N ASN A 20 -1.92 1.97 12.13
CA ASN A 20 -0.51 2.07 11.73
C ASN A 20 0.45 1.43 12.74
N GLN A 21 0.01 0.92 13.89
CA GLN A 21 0.90 0.43 14.95
C GLN A 21 1.86 -0.67 14.48
N ARG A 22 1.43 -1.49 13.51
CA ARG A 22 2.24 -2.60 12.95
C ARG A 22 2.76 -2.30 11.55
N ALA A 23 2.48 -1.12 11.00
CA ALA A 23 3.00 -0.71 9.72
C ALA A 23 4.52 -0.53 9.85
N LYS A 24 5.25 -1.12 8.91
CA LYS A 24 6.69 -0.93 8.78
C LYS A 24 6.92 -0.27 7.43
N GLU A 25 7.80 0.72 7.39
CA GLU A 25 8.29 1.23 6.13
C GLU A 25 8.99 0.09 5.37
N ARG A 26 8.63 -0.07 4.10
CA ARG A 26 9.24 -1.02 3.19
C ARG A 26 9.67 -0.27 1.95
N ALA A 27 10.91 -0.49 1.53
CA ALA A 27 11.43 0.04 0.29
C ALA A 27 11.97 -1.13 -0.53
N ILE A 28 11.66 -1.12 -1.82
CA ILE A 28 12.18 -2.07 -2.80
C ILE A 28 13.38 -1.39 -3.48
N GLN A 29 14.44 -2.16 -3.72
CA GLN A 29 15.65 -1.69 -4.39
C GLN A 29 15.68 -2.13 -5.84
N VAL A 30 16.48 -1.42 -6.65
CA VAL A 30 16.78 -1.86 -8.03
C VAL A 30 17.51 -3.21 -7.96
N GLY A 31 17.10 -4.15 -8.81
CA GLY A 31 17.58 -5.54 -8.80
C GLY A 31 16.78 -6.50 -7.91
N ASP A 32 15.88 -5.99 -7.05
CA ASP A 32 15.01 -6.87 -6.26
C ASP A 32 14.01 -7.61 -7.15
N LYS A 33 13.75 -8.87 -6.81
CA LYS A 33 12.72 -9.70 -7.44
C LYS A 33 11.40 -9.55 -6.69
N VAL A 34 10.35 -9.11 -7.39
CA VAL A 34 9.03 -8.81 -6.80
C VAL A 34 7.89 -9.51 -7.53
N LEU A 35 6.78 -9.70 -6.81
CA LEU A 35 5.53 -10.20 -7.39
C LEU A 35 4.56 -9.05 -7.63
N LEU A 36 3.96 -9.02 -8.82
CA LEU A 36 2.92 -8.08 -9.18
C LEU A 36 1.55 -8.66 -8.81
N LEU A 37 0.78 -7.90 -8.03
CA LEU A 37 -0.57 -8.27 -7.62
C LEU A 37 -1.58 -7.69 -8.62
N LEU A 38 -2.18 -8.53 -9.47
CA LEU A 38 -3.17 -8.11 -10.46
C LEU A 38 -4.56 -8.71 -10.18
N PRO A 39 -5.64 -7.95 -10.43
CA PRO A 39 -6.97 -8.52 -10.49
C PRO A 39 -7.08 -9.45 -11.71
N LYS A 40 -7.75 -10.60 -11.58
CA LYS A 40 -8.07 -11.42 -12.74
C LYS A 40 -9.23 -10.81 -13.50
N SER A 41 -9.08 -10.64 -14.81
CA SER A 41 -10.13 -10.12 -15.69
C SER A 41 -11.40 -10.97 -15.68
N THR A 42 -11.26 -12.27 -15.40
CA THR A 42 -12.36 -13.24 -15.43
C THR A 42 -13.21 -13.26 -14.15
N ASN A 43 -12.68 -12.82 -13.00
CA ASN A 43 -13.41 -12.83 -11.74
C ASN A 43 -12.89 -11.77 -10.76
N LYS A 44 -13.77 -10.84 -10.35
CA LYS A 44 -13.47 -9.74 -9.43
C LYS A 44 -12.99 -10.17 -8.04
N LEU A 45 -13.28 -11.41 -7.63
CA LEU A 45 -12.86 -11.98 -6.35
C LEU A 45 -11.54 -12.74 -6.44
N GLN A 46 -10.98 -12.91 -7.63
CA GLN A 46 -9.71 -13.58 -7.81
C GLN A 46 -8.59 -12.57 -8.07
N ILE A 47 -7.58 -12.64 -7.21
CA ILE A 47 -6.35 -11.88 -7.32
C ILE A 47 -5.23 -12.86 -7.71
N CYS A 48 -4.35 -12.45 -8.61
CA CYS A 48 -3.20 -13.24 -9.03
C CYS A 48 -1.90 -12.53 -8.63
N CYS A 49 -0.97 -13.28 -8.05
CA CYS A 49 0.43 -12.89 -7.98
C CYS A 49 1.13 -13.37 -9.26
N GLN A 50 1.79 -12.46 -9.98
CA GLN A 50 2.57 -12.77 -11.19
C GLN A 50 4.03 -12.37 -10.98
N GLY A 51 4.96 -13.11 -11.59
CA GLY A 51 6.41 -12.86 -11.48
C GLY A 51 7.19 -14.04 -10.89
N PRO A 52 8.49 -13.87 -10.60
CA PRO A 52 9.11 -12.61 -10.18
C PRO A 52 9.56 -11.70 -11.32
N TYR A 53 9.34 -10.39 -11.14
CA TYR A 53 9.88 -9.32 -11.98
C TYR A 53 11.03 -8.63 -11.27
N GLU A 54 11.99 -8.11 -12.02
CA GLU A 54 13.14 -7.39 -11.48
C GLU A 54 12.85 -5.89 -11.47
N VAL A 55 13.10 -5.22 -10.36
CA VAL A 55 12.94 -3.76 -10.30
C VAL A 55 14.05 -3.07 -11.07
N ILE A 56 13.68 -2.37 -12.14
CA ILE A 56 14.63 -1.66 -13.02
C ILE A 56 14.90 -0.24 -12.49
N ARG A 57 13.87 0.41 -11.92
CA ARG A 57 13.97 1.81 -11.46
C ARG A 57 12.96 2.15 -10.37
N LYS A 58 13.40 2.89 -9.36
CA LYS A 58 12.53 3.58 -8.39
C LYS A 58 12.16 4.97 -8.92
N VAL A 59 10.86 5.20 -9.17
CA VAL A 59 10.35 6.49 -9.68
C VAL A 59 9.95 7.42 -8.53
N SER A 60 9.38 6.86 -7.46
CA SER A 60 9.02 7.58 -6.23
C SER A 60 9.02 6.60 -5.04
N PRO A 61 8.73 7.03 -3.80
CA PRO A 61 8.67 6.11 -2.65
C PRO A 61 7.77 4.88 -2.85
N THR A 62 6.70 5.02 -3.65
CA THR A 62 5.68 3.97 -3.87
C THR A 62 5.53 3.53 -5.34
N ASN A 63 6.27 4.13 -6.28
CA ASN A 63 6.17 3.80 -7.70
C ASN A 63 7.49 3.28 -8.26
N TYR A 64 7.43 2.15 -8.96
CA TYR A 64 8.57 1.39 -9.47
C TYR A 64 8.31 0.95 -10.91
N ILE A 65 9.38 0.76 -11.68
CA ILE A 65 9.35 0.08 -12.98
C ILE A 65 9.93 -1.32 -12.78
N ILE A 66 9.21 -2.32 -13.27
CA ILE A 66 9.50 -3.76 -13.17
C ILE A 66 9.47 -4.42 -14.55
#